data_AF-A0A498RED2-F1
#
_entry.id   AF-A0A498RED2-F1
#
_cell.length_a   1.000
_cell.length_b   1.000
_cell.length_c   1.000
_cell.angle_alpha   90.00
_cell.angle_beta   90.00
_cell.angle_gamma   90.00
#
_symmetry.space_group_name_H-M   'P 1'
#
loop_
_entity.id
_entity.type
_entity.pdbx_description
1 polymer ?
#
loop_
_entity_poly.entity_id
_entity_poly.type
_entity_poly.pdbx_seq_one_letter_code
_entity_poly.pdbx_strand_id
1 'polypeptide(L)'
;MNYNINDFLNEINIVIYEVEEELLDRQKGVPGEGSIKQLESIKSELEKIRNQAQNNVLPPKDKRYTAFSRCVVDEWNFNSVLGAKLCDLAEKYKSKI
;
A
#
# COMPACT_ATOMS: atom_id res chain seq x y z
N MET A 1 -10.42 3.24 19.68
CA MET A 1 -10.19 1.88 19.16
C MET A 1 -8.70 1.73 18.93
N ASN A 2 -8.03 0.83 19.63
CA ASN A 2 -6.65 0.47 19.32
C ASN A 2 -6.69 -0.42 18.08
N TYR A 3 -6.15 0.06 16.96
CA TYR A 3 -6.06 -0.70 15.73
C TYR A 3 -4.99 -1.78 15.91
N ASN A 4 -5.34 -3.06 15.73
CA ASN A 4 -4.45 -4.18 16.03
C ASN A 4 -3.50 -4.44 14.85
N ILE A 5 -2.26 -4.86 15.15
CA ILE A 5 -1.29 -5.34 14.14
C ILE A 5 -1.88 -6.45 13.26
N ASN A 6 -2.75 -7.31 13.81
CA ASN A 6 -3.41 -8.36 13.04
C ASN A 6 -4.41 -7.79 12.01
N ASP A 7 -5.15 -6.75 12.39
CA ASP A 7 -6.09 -6.08 11.48
C ASP A 7 -5.31 -5.39 10.35
N PHE A 8 -4.18 -4.76 10.69
CA PHE A 8 -3.26 -4.19 9.71
C PHE A 8 -2.72 -5.24 8.75
N LEU A 9 -2.29 -6.39 9.26
CA LEU A 9 -1.75 -7.48 8.46
C LEU A 9 -2.78 -8.05 7.49
N ASN A 10 -4.04 -8.15 7.91
CA ASN A 10 -5.12 -8.56 7.02
C ASN A 10 -5.35 -7.51 5.92
N GLU A 11 -5.40 -6.23 6.30
CA GLU A 11 -5.63 -5.14 5.35
C GLU A 11 -4.50 -5.02 4.32
N ILE A 12 -3.23 -5.06 4.75
CA ILE A 12 -2.09 -4.99 3.83
C ILE A 12 -2.04 -6.19 2.88
N ASN A 13 -2.45 -7.39 3.32
CA ASN A 13 -2.53 -8.55 2.44
C ASN A 13 -3.60 -8.38 1.35
N ILE A 14 -4.77 -7.83 1.71
CA ILE A 14 -5.82 -7.51 0.74
C ILE A 14 -5.33 -6.48 -0.27
N VAL A 15 -4.69 -5.40 0.20
CA VAL A 15 -4.17 -4.35 -0.68
C VAL A 15 -3.05 -4.88 -1.58
N ILE A 16 -2.15 -5.74 -1.09
CA ILE A 16 -1.13 -6.40 -1.91
C ILE A 16 -1.79 -7.21 -3.03
N TYR A 17 -2.80 -8.00 -2.71
CA TYR A 17 -3.54 -8.79 -3.71
C TYR A 17 -4.17 -7.89 -4.79
N GLU A 18 -4.80 -6.79 -4.40
CA GLU A 18 -5.38 -5.83 -5.37
C GLU A 18 -4.32 -5.14 -6.25
N VAL A 19 -3.16 -4.81 -5.69
CA VAL A 19 -2.02 -4.27 -6.48
C VAL A 19 -1.50 -5.32 -7.47
N GLU A 20 -1.47 -6.60 -7.09
CA GLU A 20 -1.08 -7.70 -7.98
C GLU A 20 -2.06 -7.88 -9.14
N GLU A 21 -3.37 -7.83 -8.89
CA GLU A 21 -4.39 -7.89 -9.94
C GLU A 21 -4.24 -6.73 -10.92
N GLU A 22 -4.11 -5.49 -10.43
CA GLU A 22 -3.88 -4.32 -11.29
C GLU A 22 -2.58 -4.46 -12.11
N LEU A 23 -1.50 -4.95 -11.48
CA LEU A 23 -0.22 -5.17 -12.16
C LEU A 23 -0.36 -6.18 -13.32
N LEU A 24 -1.06 -7.30 -13.08
CA LEU A 24 -1.34 -8.29 -14.12
C LEU A 24 -2.16 -7.69 -15.26
N ASP A 25 -3.15 -6.88 -14.94
CA ASP A 25 -3.95 -6.18 -15.94
C ASP A 25 -3.11 -5.19 -16.75
N ARG A 26 -2.14 -4.51 -16.13
CA ARG A 26 -1.24 -3.57 -16.84
C ARG A 26 -0.31 -4.29 -17.79
N GLN A 27 0.20 -5.44 -17.34
CA GLN A 27 1.02 -6.31 -18.17
C GLN A 27 0.25 -6.88 -19.38
N LYS A 28 -1.07 -7.08 -19.25
CA LYS A 28 -1.95 -7.47 -20.37
C LYS A 28 -2.37 -6.29 -21.26
N GLY A 29 -1.98 -5.06 -20.92
CA GLY A 29 -2.32 -3.85 -21.66
C GLY A 29 -3.70 -3.26 -21.32
N VAL A 30 -4.30 -3.67 -20.20
CA VAL A 30 -5.56 -3.10 -19.71
C VAL A 30 -5.30 -1.69 -19.12
N PRO A 31 -6.02 -0.65 -19.56
CA PRO A 31 -5.87 0.72 -19.03
C PRO A 31 -6.36 0.96 -17.59
N GLY A 32 -6.05 2.15 -17.04
CA GLY A 32 -6.37 2.61 -15.67
C GLY A 32 -5.14 3.13 -14.90
N GLU A 33 -5.12 3.06 -13.57
CA GLU A 33 -4.19 3.82 -12.72
C GLU A 33 -2.84 3.14 -12.47
N GLY A 34 -1.76 3.93 -12.50
CA GLY A 34 -0.41 3.47 -12.25
C GLY A 34 0.24 2.72 -13.42
N SER A 35 1.52 3.00 -13.64
CA SER A 35 2.37 2.22 -14.53
C SER A 35 2.81 0.91 -13.87
N ILE A 36 3.20 -0.07 -14.69
CA ILE A 36 3.79 -1.35 -14.23
C ILE A 36 4.89 -1.10 -13.18
N LYS A 37 5.81 -0.17 -13.47
CA LYS A 37 6.92 0.17 -12.55
C LYS A 37 6.44 0.74 -11.23
N GLN A 38 5.39 1.56 -11.24
CA GLN A 38 4.82 2.11 -10.01
C GLN A 38 4.18 0.99 -9.19
N LEU A 39 3.35 0.15 -9.80
CA LEU A 39 2.68 -0.96 -9.13
C LEU A 39 3.69 -1.96 -8.55
N GLU A 40 4.77 -2.28 -9.27
CA GLU A 40 5.89 -3.10 -8.75
C GLU A 40 6.56 -2.45 -7.53
N SER A 41 6.83 -1.14 -7.60
CA SER A 41 7.42 -0.39 -6.48
C SER A 41 6.49 -0.37 -5.26
N ILE A 42 5.20 -0.12 -5.48
CA ILE A 42 4.16 -0.12 -4.44
C ILE A 42 4.10 -1.49 -3.78
N LYS A 43 4.00 -2.57 -4.57
CA LYS A 43 4.00 -3.95 -4.06
C LYS A 43 5.23 -4.24 -3.21
N SER A 44 6.43 -3.92 -3.70
CA SER A 44 7.68 -4.16 -2.96
C SER A 44 7.71 -3.41 -1.63
N GLU A 45 7.22 -2.17 -1.58
CA GLU A 45 7.13 -1.39 -0.35
C GLU A 45 6.11 -2.00 0.63
N LEU A 46 4.93 -2.40 0.15
CA LEU A 46 3.90 -3.07 0.96
C LEU A 46 4.40 -4.40 1.54
N GLU A 47 5.10 -5.22 0.75
CA GLU A 47 5.68 -6.48 1.22
C GLU A 47 6.73 -6.26 2.31
N LYS A 48 7.56 -5.20 2.18
CA LYS A 48 8.52 -4.82 3.24
C LYS A 48 7.80 -4.45 4.52
N ILE A 49 6.75 -3.62 4.43
CA ILE A 49 5.97 -3.20 5.60
C ILE A 49 5.29 -4.41 6.25
N ARG A 50 4.68 -5.29 5.46
CA ARG A 50 4.08 -6.54 5.94
C ARG A 50 5.10 -7.39 6.68
N ASN A 51 6.27 -7.61 6.10
CA ASN A 51 7.33 -8.40 6.73
C ASN A 51 7.80 -7.76 8.05
N GLN A 52 7.94 -6.43 8.10
CA GLN A 52 8.30 -5.74 9.34
C GLN A 52 7.22 -5.88 10.41
N ALA A 53 5.94 -5.79 10.01
CA ALA A 53 4.80 -5.95 10.90
C ALA A 53 4.70 -7.37 11.47
N GLN A 54 4.88 -8.40 10.63
CA GLN A 54 4.87 -9.81 11.03
C GLN A 54 5.99 -10.14 12.02
N ASN A 55 7.17 -9.56 11.84
CA ASN A 55 8.32 -9.78 12.71
C ASN A 55 8.38 -8.83 13.92
N ASN A 56 7.38 -7.96 14.09
CA ASN A 56 7.35 -6.94 15.15
C ASN A 56 8.60 -6.03 15.16
N VAL A 57 9.13 -5.72 13.97
CA VAL A 57 10.30 -4.85 13.75
C VAL A 57 9.92 -3.57 13.02
N LEU A 58 8.69 -3.09 13.22
CA LEU A 58 8.25 -1.83 12.67
C LEU A 58 9.15 -0.68 13.13
N PRO A 59 9.57 0.22 12.23
CA PRO A 59 10.36 1.36 12.64
C PRO A 59 9.57 2.28 13.59
N PRO A 60 10.25 3.17 14.33
CA PRO A 60 9.60 4.21 15.12
C PRO A 60 8.62 5.05 14.27
N LYS A 61 7.54 5.55 14.88
CA LYS A 61 6.45 6.26 14.17
C LYS A 61 6.93 7.44 13.31
N ASP A 62 7.90 8.19 13.81
CA ASP A 62 8.54 9.32 13.12
C ASP A 62 9.34 8.92 11.87
N LYS A 63 9.55 7.62 11.64
CA LYS A 63 10.27 7.05 10.49
C LYS A 63 9.36 6.22 9.58
N ARG A 64 8.05 6.17 9.85
CA ARG A 64 7.06 5.44 9.05
C ARG A 64 6.51 6.31 7.93
N TYR A 65 7.33 6.56 6.91
CA TYR A 65 6.91 7.23 5.69
C TYR A 65 6.76 6.20 4.57
N THR A 66 5.76 6.41 3.71
CA THR A 66 5.57 5.58 2.52
C THR A 66 5.66 6.42 1.25
N ALA A 67 6.45 5.97 0.29
CA ALA A 67 6.59 6.66 -0.99
C ALA A 67 5.33 6.50 -1.85
N PHE A 68 4.70 5.31 -1.80
CA PHE A 68 3.49 5.03 -2.57
C PHE A 68 2.33 6.01 -2.32
N SER A 69 2.18 6.51 -1.09
CA SER A 69 1.08 7.43 -0.75
C SER A 69 1.18 8.75 -1.51
N ARG A 70 2.40 9.22 -1.76
CA ARG A 70 2.66 10.42 -2.55
C ARG A 70 2.42 10.17 -4.04
N CYS A 71 2.91 9.06 -4.57
CA CYS A 71 2.69 8.69 -5.97
C CYS A 71 1.19 8.63 -6.32
N VAL A 72 0.39 8.05 -5.43
CA VAL A 72 -1.07 7.97 -5.60
C VAL A 72 -1.70 9.37 -5.61
N VAL A 73 -1.38 10.22 -4.63
CA VAL A 73 -2.00 11.55 -4.51
C VAL A 73 -1.63 12.46 -5.68
N ASP A 74 -0.39 12.38 -6.16
CA ASP A 74 0.11 13.28 -7.21
C ASP A 74 -0.31 12.84 -8.62
N GLU A 75 -0.46 11.54 -8.87
CA GLU A 75 -0.58 11.00 -10.25
C GLU A 75 -1.87 10.24 -10.54
N TRP A 76 -2.59 9.74 -9.53
CA TRP A 76 -3.77 8.90 -9.75
C TRP A 76 -5.05 9.73 -9.67
N ASN A 77 -6.11 9.21 -10.30
CA ASN A 77 -7.43 9.81 -10.17
C ASN A 77 -7.88 9.85 -8.70
N PHE A 78 -8.45 10.98 -8.27
CA PHE A 78 -9.01 11.15 -6.92
C PHE A 78 -10.02 10.06 -6.54
N ASN A 79 -10.76 9.54 -7.53
CA ASN A 79 -11.74 8.47 -7.32
C ASN A 79 -11.15 7.05 -7.45
N SER A 80 -9.82 6.91 -7.49
CA SER A 80 -9.16 5.60 -7.53
C SER A 80 -9.45 4.81 -6.26
N VAL A 81 -10.18 3.71 -6.39
CA VAL A 81 -10.52 2.82 -5.26
C VAL A 81 -9.26 2.25 -4.62
N LEU A 82 -8.31 1.78 -5.44
CA LEU A 82 -7.03 1.28 -4.96
C LEU A 82 -6.19 2.41 -4.36
N GLY A 83 -6.19 3.59 -4.98
CA GLY A 83 -5.49 4.77 -4.47
C GLY A 83 -5.97 5.15 -3.07
N ALA A 84 -7.28 5.21 -2.86
CA ALA A 84 -7.87 5.49 -1.55
C ALA A 84 -7.44 4.47 -0.50
N LYS A 85 -7.46 3.17 -0.82
CA LYS A 85 -7.01 2.10 0.09
C LYS A 85 -5.52 2.23 0.43
N LEU A 86 -4.67 2.55 -0.54
CA LEU A 86 -3.24 2.78 -0.32
C LEU A 86 -3.03 3.96 0.64
N CYS A 87 -3.70 5.09 0.42
CA CYS A 87 -3.60 6.25 1.32
C CYS A 87 -4.08 5.93 2.74
N ASP A 88 -5.20 5.19 2.87
CA ASP A 88 -5.76 4.82 4.17
C ASP A 88 -4.81 3.86 4.95
N LEU A 89 -4.18 2.92 4.22
CA LEU A 89 -3.17 2.02 4.77
C LEU A 89 -1.91 2.78 5.19
N ALA A 90 -1.45 3.75 4.41
CA ALA A 90 -0.30 4.59 4.75
C ALA A 90 -0.55 5.38 6.05
N GLU A 91 -1.75 5.95 6.19
CA GLU A 91 -2.13 6.68 7.39
C GLU A 91 -2.20 5.75 8.61
N LYS A 92 -2.80 4.55 8.47
CA LYS A 92 -2.79 3.53 9.54
C LYS A 92 -1.37 3.18 9.95
N TYR A 93 -0.50 2.88 8.98
CA TYR A 93 0.90 2.55 9.22
C TYR A 93 1.63 3.64 10.00
N LYS A 94 1.42 4.90 9.62
CA LYS A 94 2.05 6.06 10.23
C LYS A 94 1.55 6.34 11.65
N SER A 95 0.23 6.35 11.87
CA SER A 95 -0.35 6.92 13.10
C SER A 95 -0.94 5.89 14.06
N LYS A 96 -1.52 4.79 13.57
CA LYS A 96 -2.44 3.94 14.37
C LYS A 96 -1.81 2.68 14.95
N ILE A 97 -0.75 2.15 14.34
CA ILE A 97 -0.07 0.91 14.76
C ILE A 97 1.12 1.21 15.67
#